data_AF-A0A8T0BNQ7-F1
#
_entry.id   AF-A0A8T0BNQ7-F1
#
_cell.length_a   1.000
_cell.length_b   1.000
_cell.length_c   1.000
_cell.angle_alpha   90.00
_cell.angle_beta   90.00
_cell.angle_gamma   90.00
#
_symmetry.space_group_name_H-M   'P 1'
#
loop_
_entity.id
_entity.type
_entity.pdbx_description
1 polymer ?
#
loop_
_entity_poly.entity_id
_entity_poly.type
_entity_poly.pdbx_seq_one_letter_code
_entity_poly.pdbx_strand_id
1 'polypeptide(L)'
;MEVSEAQVFCNDDLPDLECAVCFSQFNNVFNTPKVLQCGHTFCLECLARINIKSSQPDSLQCPLCRAYTPVPTLGLPKLATDSVVLSCLPEAMQRVYSIHFNRNRGKLQLKGIPSSVPPSPNRQHRSLDLGEQVNTELEHSINTLISYRA
;
A
#
# COMPACT_ATOMS: atom_id res chain seq x y z
N MET A 1 -4.36 34.82 -35.46
CA MET A 1 -3.64 35.07 -34.19
C MET A 1 -4.72 35.37 -33.16
N GLU A 2 -5.00 34.56 -32.16
CA GLU A 2 -4.49 33.28 -31.68
C GLU A 2 -5.72 32.51 -31.19
N VAL A 3 -5.87 31.26 -31.61
CA VAL A 3 -6.85 30.33 -31.06
C VAL A 3 -6.26 29.84 -29.74
N SER A 4 -6.77 30.34 -28.62
CA SER A 4 -6.44 29.83 -27.28
C SER A 4 -7.18 28.51 -27.04
N GLU A 5 -6.71 27.47 -27.70
CA GLU A 5 -7.04 26.08 -27.44
C GLU A 5 -6.14 25.57 -26.30
N ALA A 6 -6.62 25.72 -25.06
CA ALA A 6 -6.33 24.70 -24.06
C ALA A 6 -7.58 23.81 -24.01
N GLN A 7 -7.79 23.06 -25.10
CA GLN A 7 -8.79 22.01 -25.13
C GLN A 7 -8.46 21.03 -23.99
N VAL A 8 -9.42 20.93 -23.08
CA VAL A 8 -9.57 19.81 -22.16
C VAL A 8 -9.56 18.55 -23.00
N PHE A 9 -8.44 17.83 -23.02
CA PHE A 9 -8.43 16.45 -23.49
C PHE A 9 -9.04 15.61 -22.37
N CYS A 10 -10.28 15.17 -22.56
CA CYS A 10 -10.78 13.98 -21.88
C CYS A 10 -9.91 12.81 -22.36
N ASN A 11 -8.80 12.55 -21.68
CA ASN A 11 -7.99 11.37 -21.95
C ASN A 11 -8.71 10.19 -21.32
N ASP A 12 -9.62 9.55 -22.05
CA ASP A 12 -10.28 8.29 -21.65
C ASP A 12 -9.30 7.08 -21.58
N ASP A 13 -8.00 7.28 -21.83
CA ASP A 13 -6.97 6.23 -21.87
C ASP A 13 -5.84 6.40 -20.83
N LEU A 14 -5.90 7.41 -19.94
CA LEU A 14 -4.87 7.57 -18.89
C LEU A 14 -5.26 6.77 -17.64
N PRO A 15 -4.36 5.95 -17.07
CA PRO A 15 -4.69 5.20 -15.85
C PRO A 15 -4.94 6.14 -14.67
N ASP A 16 -5.82 5.73 -13.76
CA ASP A 16 -6.03 6.43 -12.50
C ASP A 16 -4.73 6.45 -11.69
N LEU A 17 -4.21 7.65 -11.43
CA LEU A 17 -2.96 7.86 -10.68
C LEU A 17 -3.19 7.94 -9.16
N GLU A 18 -4.38 7.53 -8.69
CA GLU A 18 -4.79 7.59 -7.29
C GLU A 18 -5.30 6.24 -6.81
N CYS A 19 -5.06 5.96 -5.53
CA CYS A 19 -5.52 4.72 -4.91
C CYS A 19 -7.03 4.76 -4.66
N ALA A 20 -7.79 3.79 -5.17
CA ALA A 20 -9.25 3.71 -4.96
C ALA A 20 -9.69 3.47 -3.50
N VAL A 21 -8.76 3.24 -2.56
CA VAL A 21 -9.06 3.02 -1.13
C VAL A 21 -8.83 4.29 -0.30
N CYS A 22 -7.71 4.99 -0.51
CA CYS A 22 -7.36 6.19 0.26
C CYS A 22 -7.45 7.49 -0.55
N PHE A 23 -7.78 7.42 -1.83
CA PHE A 23 -7.90 8.56 -2.76
C PHE A 23 -6.65 9.45 -2.75
N SER A 24 -5.48 8.85 -2.51
CA SER A 24 -4.19 9.54 -2.50
C SER A 24 -3.43 9.16 -3.76
N GLN A 25 -2.69 10.12 -4.32
CA GLN A 25 -1.78 9.90 -5.44
C GLN A 25 -0.77 8.79 -5.15
N PHE A 26 -0.50 7.98 -6.17
CA PHE A 26 0.56 7.00 -6.13
C PHE A 26 1.92 7.69 -6.10
N ASN A 27 2.87 7.07 -5.40
CA ASN A 27 4.26 7.50 -5.34
C ASN A 27 5.17 6.27 -5.35
N ASN A 28 6.49 6.45 -5.26
CA ASN A 28 7.45 5.33 -5.23
C ASN A 28 7.83 4.85 -3.83
N VAL A 29 7.12 5.30 -2.80
CA VAL A 29 7.38 5.02 -1.39
C VAL A 29 6.22 4.17 -0.85
N PHE A 30 5.52 4.60 0.20
CA PHE A 30 4.44 3.81 0.80
C PHE A 30 3.17 3.78 -0.05
N ASN A 31 3.00 4.71 -0.98
CA ASN A 31 1.89 4.71 -1.94
C ASN A 31 2.30 4.07 -3.28
N THR A 32 3.23 3.12 -3.28
CA THR A 32 3.58 2.37 -4.50
C THR A 32 2.37 1.63 -5.06
N PRO A 33 2.07 1.74 -6.37
CA PRO A 33 0.93 1.07 -7.00
C PRO A 33 1.20 -0.43 -7.13
N LYS A 34 0.56 -1.25 -6.30
CA LYS A 34 0.70 -2.71 -6.30
C LYS A 34 -0.51 -3.36 -6.96
N VAL A 35 -0.24 -4.29 -7.87
CA VAL A 35 -1.27 -5.03 -8.61
C VAL A 35 -1.57 -6.34 -7.88
N LEU A 36 -2.85 -6.60 -7.64
CA LEU A 36 -3.35 -7.89 -7.14
C LEU A 36 -3.50 -8.90 -8.29
N GLN A 37 -3.66 -10.19 -8.00
CA GLN A 37 -3.81 -11.22 -9.06
C GLN A 37 -5.02 -10.99 -9.97
N CYS A 38 -6.05 -10.31 -9.46
CA CYS A 38 -7.22 -9.94 -10.24
C CYS A 38 -7.01 -8.75 -11.20
N GLY A 39 -5.82 -8.12 -11.18
CA GLY A 39 -5.49 -6.97 -12.02
C GLY A 39 -5.79 -5.59 -11.39
N HIS A 40 -6.48 -5.52 -10.26
CA HIS A 40 -6.73 -4.24 -9.59
C HIS A 40 -5.49 -3.72 -8.85
N THR A 41 -5.29 -2.41 -8.94
CA THR A 41 -4.13 -1.70 -8.38
C THR A 41 -4.51 -0.89 -7.15
N PHE A 42 -3.71 -1.03 -6.07
CA PHE A 42 -3.87 -0.27 -4.83
C PHE A 42 -2.51 0.13 -4.27
N CYS A 43 -2.50 1.12 -3.39
CA CYS A 43 -1.25 1.56 -2.79
C CYS A 43 -0.75 0.56 -1.74
N LEU A 44 0.57 0.41 -1.61
CA LEU A 44 1.19 -0.54 -0.68
C LEU A 44 0.73 -0.31 0.79
N GLU A 45 0.57 0.94 1.21
CA GLU A 45 0.03 1.29 2.53
C GLU A 45 -1.35 0.68 2.78
N CYS A 46 -2.29 0.87 1.85
CA CYS A 46 -3.66 0.36 2.00
C CYS A 46 -3.67 -1.16 2.09
N LEU A 47 -2.91 -1.85 1.22
CA LEU A 47 -2.77 -3.30 1.28
C LEU A 47 -2.17 -3.78 2.61
N ALA A 48 -1.19 -3.05 3.14
CA ALA A 48 -0.60 -3.37 4.44
C ALA A 48 -1.60 -3.19 5.59
N ARG A 49 -2.40 -2.11 5.61
CA ARG A 49 -3.47 -1.91 6.60
C ARG A 49 -4.53 -3.01 6.53
N ILE A 50 -4.92 -3.43 5.33
CA ILE A 50 -5.87 -4.54 5.13
C ILE A 50 -5.27 -5.84 5.67
N ASN A 51 -4.01 -6.13 5.36
CA ASN A 51 -3.34 -7.35 5.80
C ASN A 51 -3.12 -7.44 7.33
N ILE A 52 -2.85 -6.30 8.00
CA ILE A 52 -2.75 -6.24 9.47
C ILE A 52 -4.08 -6.63 10.11
N LYS A 53 -5.19 -6.16 9.56
CA LYS A 53 -6.55 -6.42 10.08
C LYS A 53 -7.11 -7.78 9.67
N SER A 54 -6.50 -8.43 8.68
CA SER A 54 -6.91 -9.75 8.19
C SER A 54 -6.50 -10.85 9.17
N SER A 55 -7.38 -11.83 9.37
CA SER A 55 -7.06 -13.11 10.03
C SER A 55 -6.24 -14.06 9.16
N GLN A 56 -6.15 -13.78 7.85
CA GLN A 56 -5.36 -14.54 6.88
C GLN A 56 -4.17 -13.66 6.42
N PRO A 57 -2.99 -13.78 7.06
CA PRO A 57 -1.83 -12.94 6.73
C PRO A 57 -1.20 -13.27 5.38
N ASP A 58 -1.39 -14.50 4.90
CA ASP A 58 -0.79 -15.00 3.65
C ASP A 58 -1.64 -14.70 2.41
N SER A 59 -2.75 -13.98 2.57
CA SER A 59 -3.67 -13.64 1.48
C SER A 59 -4.25 -12.24 1.63
N LEU A 60 -4.54 -11.60 0.51
CA LEU A 60 -5.24 -10.33 0.41
C LEU A 60 -6.55 -10.52 -0.34
N GLN A 61 -7.64 -10.03 0.23
CA GLN A 61 -8.91 -9.94 -0.46
C GLN A 61 -9.02 -8.58 -1.17
N CYS A 62 -9.28 -8.59 -2.47
CA CYS A 62 -9.43 -7.37 -3.26
C CYS A 62 -10.63 -6.52 -2.77
N PRO A 63 -10.44 -5.22 -2.47
CA PRO A 63 -11.54 -4.32 -2.10
C PRO A 63 -12.63 -4.15 -3.17
N LEU A 64 -12.28 -4.30 -4.46
CA LEU A 64 -13.19 -4.07 -5.59
C LEU A 64 -13.96 -5.32 -5.99
N CYS A 65 -13.26 -6.44 -6.24
CA CYS A 65 -13.89 -7.66 -6.77
C CYS A 65 -13.90 -8.84 -5.79
N ARG A 66 -13.37 -8.68 -4.57
CA ARG A 66 -13.29 -9.72 -3.53
C ARG A 66 -12.46 -10.95 -3.89
N ALA A 67 -11.79 -10.98 -5.04
CA ALA A 67 -10.85 -12.04 -5.39
C ALA A 67 -9.66 -12.06 -4.42
N TYR A 68 -9.16 -13.26 -4.12
CA TYR A 68 -8.00 -13.43 -3.25
C TYR A 68 -6.69 -13.36 -4.04
N THR A 69 -5.66 -12.84 -3.38
CA THR A 69 -4.29 -12.78 -3.90
C THR A 69 -3.34 -13.28 -2.82
N PRO A 70 -2.59 -14.37 -3.05
CA PRO A 70 -1.59 -14.86 -2.12
C PRO A 70 -0.47 -13.84 -1.98
N VAL A 71 -0.04 -13.64 -0.75
CA VAL A 71 1.08 -12.76 -0.41
C VAL A 71 2.39 -13.50 -0.70
N PRO A 72 3.35 -12.88 -1.43
CA PRO A 72 4.65 -13.50 -1.67
C PRO A 72 5.39 -13.80 -0.36
N THR A 73 6.29 -14.78 -0.37
CA THR A 73 7.12 -15.16 0.80
C THR A 73 7.94 -14.01 1.37
N LEU A 74 8.32 -13.05 0.53
CA LEU A 74 9.04 -11.83 0.91
C LEU A 74 8.12 -10.67 1.36
N GLY A 75 6.82 -10.94 1.48
CA GLY A 75 5.80 -10.00 1.94
C GLY A 75 5.22 -9.09 0.87
N LEU A 76 4.31 -8.21 1.32
CA LEU A 76 3.55 -7.27 0.48
C LEU A 76 4.39 -6.37 -0.44
N PRO A 77 5.56 -5.82 -0.02
CA PRO A 77 6.37 -4.98 -0.90
C PRO A 77 6.80 -5.67 -2.21
N LYS A 78 6.80 -7.01 -2.23
CA LYS A 78 7.17 -7.84 -3.38
C LYS A 78 6.01 -8.27 -4.28
N LEU A 79 4.79 -7.80 -4.04
CA LEU A 79 3.72 -7.89 -5.04
C LEU A 79 4.16 -7.26 -6.37
N ALA A 80 3.46 -7.54 -7.47
CA ALA A 80 3.72 -6.85 -8.72
C ALA A 80 3.46 -5.34 -8.56
N THR A 81 4.31 -4.51 -9.16
CA THR A 81 4.06 -3.06 -9.26
C THR A 81 3.43 -2.78 -10.61
N ASP A 82 2.43 -1.90 -10.64
CA ASP A 82 1.81 -1.48 -11.89
C ASP A 82 2.79 -0.59 -12.65
N SER A 83 3.41 -1.14 -13.70
CA SER A 83 4.41 -0.40 -14.48
C SER A 83 3.80 0.73 -15.30
N VAL A 84 2.53 0.60 -15.70
CA VAL A 84 1.85 1.63 -16.50
C VAL A 84 1.63 2.84 -15.62
N VAL A 85 0.98 2.67 -14.46
CA VAL A 85 0.80 3.74 -13.47
C VAL A 85 2.14 4.34 -13.05
N LEU A 86 3.14 3.50 -12.74
CA LEU A 86 4.46 3.96 -12.31
C LEU A 86 5.15 4.82 -13.37
N SER A 87 5.04 4.47 -14.65
CA SER A 87 5.64 5.23 -15.76
C SER A 87 4.94 6.57 -16.02
N CYS A 88 3.67 6.70 -15.63
CA CYS A 88 2.92 7.94 -15.70
C CYS A 88 3.22 8.90 -14.53
N LEU A 89 3.94 8.45 -13.49
CA LEU A 89 4.39 9.32 -12.40
C LEU A 89 5.55 10.23 -12.86
N PRO A 90 5.81 11.35 -12.15
CA PRO A 90 6.98 12.18 -12.41
C PRO A 90 8.27 11.34 -12.42
N GLU A 91 9.22 11.67 -13.30
CA GLU A 91 10.46 10.91 -13.52
C GLU A 91 11.19 10.52 -12.21
N ALA A 92 11.25 11.44 -11.25
CA ALA A 92 11.87 11.21 -9.93
C ALA A 92 11.19 10.10 -9.11
N MET A 93 9.97 9.70 -9.48
CA MET A 93 9.13 8.70 -8.83
C MET A 93 8.90 7.44 -9.66
N GLN A 94 9.55 7.26 -10.80
CA GLN A 94 9.37 6.05 -11.63
C GLN A 94 10.17 4.84 -11.11
N ARG A 95 10.92 5.01 -10.02
CA ARG A 95 11.73 3.94 -9.39
C ARG A 95 11.30 3.71 -7.95
N VAL A 96 10.74 2.52 -7.70
CA VAL A 96 10.24 2.11 -6.38
C VAL A 96 11.38 1.94 -5.37
N TYR A 97 11.22 2.51 -4.18
CA TYR A 97 12.15 2.30 -3.07
C TYR A 97 12.07 0.88 -2.52
N SER A 98 13.19 0.38 -1.99
CA SER A 98 13.17 -0.87 -1.23
C SER A 98 12.44 -0.66 0.09
N ILE A 99 11.33 -1.36 0.29
CA ILE A 99 10.48 -1.23 1.48
C ILE A 99 10.41 -2.57 2.20
N HIS A 100 10.48 -2.51 3.52
CA HIS A 100 10.24 -3.62 4.43
C HIS A 100 8.90 -3.43 5.13
N PHE A 101 8.14 -4.51 5.28
CA PHE A 101 6.87 -4.52 5.98
C PHE A 101 6.97 -5.44 7.20
N ASN A 102 6.67 -4.89 8.38
CA ASN A 102 6.57 -5.63 9.63
C ASN A 102 5.11 -5.63 10.08
N ARG A 103 4.43 -6.77 9.92
CA ARG A 103 3.00 -6.91 10.24
C ARG A 103 2.74 -6.78 11.75
N ASN A 104 3.56 -7.41 12.59
CA ASN A 104 3.35 -7.45 14.05
C ASN A 104 3.42 -6.05 14.68
N ARG A 105 4.31 -5.20 14.16
CA ARG A 105 4.43 -3.80 14.59
C ARG A 105 3.59 -2.83 13.77
N GLY A 106 2.85 -3.35 12.78
CA GLY A 106 2.10 -2.56 11.82
C GLY A 106 2.95 -1.47 11.15
N LYS A 107 4.15 -1.79 10.67
CA LYS A 107 5.11 -0.76 10.23
C LYS A 107 5.66 -1.01 8.83
N LEU A 108 5.67 0.02 8.00
CA LEU A 108 6.42 0.05 6.73
C LEU A 108 7.70 0.86 6.92
N GLN A 109 8.83 0.40 6.37
CA GLN A 109 10.13 1.03 6.55
C GLN A 109 10.95 1.03 5.25
N LEU A 110 11.65 2.12 4.96
CA LEU A 110 12.55 2.19 3.81
C LEU A 110 13.90 1.52 4.10
N LYS A 111 14.38 0.69 3.18
CA LYS A 111 15.68 0.00 3.22
C LYS A 111 16.63 0.67 2.23
N GLY A 112 17.65 1.36 2.74
CA GLY A 112 18.81 1.82 1.96
C GLY A 112 18.76 3.25 1.44
N ILE A 113 19.11 4.22 2.29
CA ILE A 113 19.82 5.41 1.79
C ILE A 113 21.31 5.00 1.79
N PRO A 114 22.08 5.19 0.70
CA PRO A 114 23.53 5.00 0.75
C PRO A 114 24.10 5.92 1.85
N SER A 115 24.91 5.34 2.73
CA SER A 115 25.49 5.96 3.92
C SER A 115 26.44 7.14 3.65
N SER A 116 26.56 7.59 2.40
CA SER A 116 27.49 8.64 1.95
C SER A 116 26.90 10.05 1.91
N VAL A 117 25.59 10.22 2.08
CA VAL A 117 24.96 11.56 2.14
C VAL A 117 24.80 11.98 3.61
N PRO A 118 25.34 13.14 4.03
CA PRO A 118 25.18 13.63 5.40
C PRO A 118 23.67 13.76 5.73
N PRO A 119 23.27 13.55 6.98
CA PRO A 119 21.86 13.61 7.36
C PRO A 119 21.33 15.02 7.13
N SER A 120 20.60 15.22 6.03
CA SER A 120 19.77 16.39 5.84
C SER A 120 18.71 16.44 6.96
N PRO A 121 18.39 17.63 7.50
CA PRO A 121 17.50 17.78 8.66
C PRO A 121 16.06 17.31 8.43
N ASN A 122 15.64 17.09 7.17
CA ASN A 122 14.29 16.66 6.81
C ASN A 122 14.12 15.12 6.81
N ARG A 123 14.43 14.48 7.93
CA ARG A 123 14.55 13.02 8.11
C ARG A 123 13.25 12.32 8.57
N GLN A 124 12.06 12.87 8.28
CA GLN A 124 10.87 12.49 9.05
C GLN A 124 10.03 11.32 8.51
N HIS A 125 10.23 10.81 7.28
CA HIS A 125 9.38 9.74 6.71
C HIS A 125 10.12 8.43 6.39
N ARG A 126 11.04 7.97 7.24
CA ARG A 126 11.72 6.67 7.04
C ARG A 126 10.81 5.47 7.31
N SER A 127 9.72 5.69 8.03
CA SER A 127 8.78 4.66 8.36
C SER A 127 7.38 5.20 8.51
N LEU A 128 6.40 4.34 8.27
CA LEU A 128 4.99 4.63 8.42
C LEU A 128 4.36 3.61 9.36
N ASP A 129 3.66 4.12 10.38
CA ASP A 129 2.93 3.33 11.38
C ASP A 129 1.46 3.16 10.93
N LEU A 130 0.99 1.92 10.92
CA LEU A 130 -0.29 1.50 10.37
C LEU A 130 -1.29 1.03 11.43
N GLY A 131 -0.84 0.98 12.69
CA GLY A 131 -1.56 0.37 13.81
C GLY A 131 -1.21 -1.11 13.97
N GLU A 132 -1.16 -1.59 15.22
CA GLU A 132 -0.81 -2.98 15.54
C GLU A 132 -2.02 -3.92 15.38
N GLN A 133 -1.76 -5.21 15.19
CA GLN A 133 -2.82 -6.21 15.20
C GLN A 133 -3.33 -6.36 16.65
N VAL A 134 -4.61 -6.06 16.87
CA VAL A 134 -5.26 -6.37 18.15
C VAL A 134 -5.52 -7.88 18.17
N ASN A 135 -4.88 -8.60 19.08
CA ASN A 135 -5.13 -10.03 19.28
C ASN A 135 -6.56 -10.21 19.83
N THR A 136 -7.52 -10.48 18.94
CA THR A 136 -8.91 -10.78 19.30
C THR A 136 -9.08 -12.14 20.00
N GLU A 137 -8.01 -12.92 20.18
CA GLU A 137 -8.04 -14.18 20.95
C GLU A 137 -8.41 -13.93 22.42
N LEU A 138 -8.06 -12.77 22.98
CA LEU A 138 -8.44 -12.41 24.34
C LEU A 138 -9.94 -12.01 24.43
N GLU A 139 -10.48 -11.33 23.41
CA GLU A 139 -11.90 -10.96 23.37
C GLU A 139 -12.83 -12.14 23.07
N HIS A 140 -12.42 -13.08 22.19
CA HIS A 140 -13.19 -14.30 21.95
C HIS A 140 -13.19 -15.21 23.19
N SER A 141 -12.08 -15.29 23.92
CA SER A 141 -12.00 -16.04 25.17
C SER A 141 -12.87 -15.42 26.28
N ILE A 142 -12.91 -14.09 26.38
CA ILE A 142 -13.78 -13.38 27.35
C ILE A 142 -15.26 -13.55 27.01
N ASN A 143 -15.66 -13.37 25.75
CA ASN A 143 -17.06 -13.54 25.32
C ASN A 143 -17.55 -14.98 25.49
N THR A 144 -16.65 -15.95 25.25
CA THR A 144 -16.92 -17.37 25.48
C THR A 144 -17.06 -17.69 26.98
N LEU A 145 -16.19 -17.14 27.84
CA LEU A 145 -16.26 -17.33 29.30
C LEU A 145 -17.48 -16.65 29.95
N ILE A 146 -17.99 -15.54 29.40
CA ILE A 146 -19.21 -14.86 29.86
C ILE A 146 -20.45 -15.68 29.48
N SER A 147 -20.48 -16.29 28.29
CA SER A 147 -21.61 -17.11 27.83
C SER A 147 -21.77 -18.44 28.58
N TYR A 148 -20.73 -18.95 29.26
CA TYR A 148 -20.79 -20.16 30.09
C TYR A 148 -21.12 -19.89 31.57
N ARG A 149 -21.30 -18.63 31.96
CA ARG A 149 -21.68 -18.21 33.33
C ARG A 149 -23.10 -17.63 33.41
N ALA A 150 -23.88 -17.75 32.35
CA ALA A 150 -25.29 -17.36 32.29
C ALA A 150 -26.20 -18.60 32.29
#